data_AF-A0A928EQC7-F1
#
_entry.id   AF-A0A928EQC7-F1
#
_cell.length_a   1.000
_cell.length_b   1.000
_cell.length_c   1.000
_cell.angle_alpha   90.00
_cell.angle_beta   90.00
_cell.angle_gamma   90.00
#
_symmetry.space_group_name_H-M   'P 1'
#
loop_
_entity.id
_entity.type
_entity.pdbx_description
1 polymer ?
#
loop_
_entity_poly.entity_id
_entity_poly.type
_entity_poly.pdbx_seq_one_letter_code
_entity_poly.pdbx_strand_id
1 'polypeptide(L)'
;MKKKVVVLLILSLVLLHSLLLSSCGGKVPLTLSVSIVGECEQYSVSEIHSAAMAVKSHFRKHFNGCEMLSLSYHEEKSLEDQTEWAERYGVKEAIVLYSDFRVDSSGGDGSLNPDSTYRNWSWVLVKSFGGWTLKDWGYA
;
A
#
# COMPACT_ATOMS: atom_id res chain seq x y z
N MET A 1 -0.28 50.19 14.61
CA MET A 1 -0.56 49.56 13.29
C MET A 1 0.52 48.57 12.86
N LYS A 2 1.82 48.93 12.91
CA LYS A 2 2.94 48.05 12.50
C LYS A 2 2.98 46.66 13.19
N LYS A 3 2.79 46.58 14.52
CA LYS A 3 2.81 45.29 15.26
C LYS A 3 1.68 44.33 14.86
N LYS A 4 0.48 44.85 14.58
CA LYS A 4 -0.67 44.04 14.15
C LYS A 4 -0.47 43.47 12.74
N VAL A 5 0.16 44.25 11.85
CA VAL A 5 0.54 43.81 10.50
C VAL A 5 1.61 42.71 10.55
N VAL A 6 2.62 42.85 11.42
CA VAL A 6 3.67 41.82 11.59
C VAL A 6 3.07 40.51 12.13
N VAL A 7 2.18 40.57 13.12
CA VAL A 7 1.49 39.38 13.66
C VAL A 7 0.64 38.70 12.58
N LEU A 8 -0.08 39.47 11.76
CA LEU A 8 -0.90 38.93 10.67
C LEU A 8 -0.05 38.23 9.59
N LEU A 9 1.14 38.78 9.26
CA LEU A 9 2.08 38.19 8.30
C LEU A 9 2.70 36.89 8.82
N ILE A 10 3.02 36.81 10.12
CA ILE A 10 3.52 35.57 10.74
C ILE A 10 2.43 34.50 10.74
N LEU A 11 1.19 34.85 11.10
CA LEU A 11 0.04 33.93 11.03
C LEU A 11 -0.22 33.44 9.61
N SER A 12 -0.15 34.31 8.60
CA SER A 12 -0.32 33.88 7.21
C SER A 12 0.81 32.98 6.73
N LEU A 13 2.05 33.21 7.18
CA LEU A 13 3.22 32.39 6.83
C LEU A 13 3.15 30.99 7.48
N VAL A 14 2.67 30.89 8.72
CA VAL A 14 2.41 29.62 9.43
C VAL A 14 1.27 28.85 8.75
N LEU A 15 0.19 29.54 8.37
CA LEU A 15 -0.90 28.94 7.58
C LEU A 15 -0.40 28.45 6.22
N LEU A 16 0.45 29.22 5.52
CA LEU A 16 1.03 28.81 4.24
C LEU A 16 1.96 27.59 4.36
N HIS A 17 2.72 27.48 5.46
CA HIS A 17 3.52 26.28 5.76
C HIS A 17 2.65 25.05 6.08
N SER A 18 1.48 25.23 6.69
CA SER A 18 0.53 24.13 6.92
C SER A 18 -0.20 23.64 5.66
N LEU A 19 -0.19 24.43 4.58
CA LEU A 19 -0.73 24.06 3.26
C LEU A 19 0.26 23.24 2.42
N LEU A 20 1.53 23.12 2.83
CA LEU A 20 2.51 22.18 2.29
C LEU A 20 2.41 20.82 3.00
N LEU A 21 1.19 20.36 3.30
CA LEU A 21 0.94 18.94 3.51
C LEU A 21 1.17 18.26 2.15
N SER A 22 2.44 18.07 1.79
CA SER A 22 2.85 17.04 0.86
C SER A 22 2.02 15.81 1.22
N SER A 23 1.26 15.29 0.27
CA SER A 23 0.53 14.03 0.46
C SER A 23 1.57 12.97 0.85
N CYS A 24 1.78 12.80 2.16
CA CYS A 24 2.67 11.82 2.75
C CYS A 24 1.97 10.48 2.56
N GLY A 25 2.20 9.87 1.41
CA GLY A 25 1.64 8.58 1.12
C GLY A 25 1.86 8.12 -0.31
N GLY A 26 1.64 6.82 -0.51
CA GLY A 26 1.50 6.28 -1.85
C GLY A 26 0.18 6.70 -2.48
N LYS A 27 0.21 6.92 -3.79
CA LYS A 27 -0.97 7.22 -4.59
C LYS A 27 -1.60 5.91 -5.05
N VAL A 28 -2.90 5.76 -4.84
CA VAL A 28 -3.69 4.64 -5.36
C VAL A 28 -4.88 5.23 -6.12
N PRO A 29 -4.97 5.04 -7.45
CA PRO A 29 -6.09 5.54 -8.24
C PRO A 29 -7.44 5.06 -7.69
N LEU A 30 -8.45 5.93 -7.68
CA LEU A 30 -9.79 5.60 -7.16
C LEU A 30 -10.46 4.46 -7.93
N THR A 31 -10.16 4.35 -9.23
CA THR A 31 -10.69 3.32 -10.13
C THR A 31 -9.93 2.00 -10.04
N LEU A 32 -8.80 1.94 -9.33
CA LEU A 32 -8.00 0.73 -9.23
C LEU A 32 -8.75 -0.29 -8.35
N SER A 33 -9.26 -1.36 -8.98
CA SER A 33 -9.77 -2.57 -8.34
C SER A 33 -8.68 -3.65 -8.30
N VAL A 34 -8.89 -4.70 -7.51
CA VAL A 34 -8.04 -5.88 -7.57
C VAL A 34 -8.46 -6.73 -8.78
N SER A 35 -7.49 -7.13 -9.59
CA SER A 35 -7.71 -8.14 -10.64
C SER A 35 -7.62 -9.53 -10.03
N ILE A 36 -8.59 -10.39 -10.33
CA ILE A 36 -8.63 -11.76 -9.81
C ILE A 36 -8.35 -12.71 -10.96
N VAL A 37 -7.33 -13.56 -10.79
CA VAL A 37 -6.89 -14.55 -11.78
C VAL A 37 -6.91 -15.92 -11.11
N GLY A 38 -7.85 -16.77 -11.53
CA GLY A 38 -8.11 -18.08 -10.94
C GLY A 38 -9.60 -18.34 -10.72
N GLU A 39 -9.94 -19.48 -10.13
CA GLU A 39 -11.33 -19.93 -9.94
C GLU A 39 -11.95 -19.46 -8.61
N CYS A 40 -11.14 -18.88 -7.70
CA CYS A 40 -11.55 -18.43 -6.36
C CYS A 40 -12.04 -19.58 -5.48
N GLU A 41 -11.40 -20.73 -5.55
CA GLU A 41 -11.72 -21.88 -4.71
C GLU A 41 -11.29 -21.67 -3.25
N GLN A 42 -10.15 -20.99 -3.03
CA GLN A 42 -9.57 -20.85 -1.70
C GLN A 42 -10.16 -19.68 -0.92
N TYR A 43 -10.36 -18.54 -1.59
CA TYR A 43 -10.82 -17.30 -0.97
C TYR A 43 -12.00 -16.72 -1.73
N SER A 44 -13.03 -16.30 -0.99
CA SER A 44 -14.16 -15.62 -1.61
C SER A 44 -13.75 -14.27 -2.19
N VAL A 45 -14.46 -13.80 -3.22
CA VAL A 45 -14.24 -12.45 -3.82
C VAL A 45 -14.28 -11.34 -2.76
N SER A 46 -15.15 -11.47 -1.75
CA SER A 46 -15.23 -10.52 -0.64
C SER A 46 -13.96 -10.50 0.21
N GLU A 47 -13.36 -11.67 0.47
CA GLU A 47 -12.11 -11.78 1.21
C GLU A 47 -10.94 -11.21 0.44
N ILE A 48 -10.85 -11.48 -0.87
CA ILE A 48 -9.83 -10.90 -1.74
C ILE A 48 -9.96 -9.37 -1.78
N HIS A 49 -11.18 -8.84 -1.88
CA HIS A 49 -11.43 -7.41 -1.80
C HIS A 49 -11.03 -6.81 -0.45
N SER A 50 -11.32 -7.51 0.66
CA SER A 50 -10.93 -7.08 2.00
C SER A 50 -9.39 -7.03 2.15
N ALA A 51 -8.69 -8.05 1.65
CA ALA A 51 -7.22 -8.08 1.64
C ALA A 51 -6.64 -6.93 0.78
N ALA A 52 -7.20 -6.72 -0.41
CA ALA A 52 -6.82 -5.62 -1.29
C ALA A 52 -7.03 -4.24 -0.63
N MET A 53 -8.08 -4.08 0.17
CA MET A 53 -8.32 -2.84 0.93
C MET A 53 -7.25 -2.61 2.00
N ALA A 54 -6.81 -3.67 2.69
CA ALA A 54 -5.71 -3.58 3.64
C ALA A 54 -4.39 -3.17 2.96
N VAL A 55 -4.06 -3.78 1.80
CA VAL A 55 -2.88 -3.40 0.99
C VAL A 55 -2.95 -1.93 0.56
N LYS A 56 -4.07 -1.49 -0.02
CA LYS A 56 -4.22 -0.09 -0.46
C LYS A 56 -4.14 0.90 0.70
N SER A 57 -4.66 0.53 1.88
CA SER A 57 -4.56 1.37 3.08
C SER A 57 -3.11 1.50 3.54
N HIS A 58 -2.36 0.41 3.53
CA HIS A 58 -0.94 0.42 3.89
C HIS A 58 -0.09 1.19 2.88
N PHE A 59 -0.28 0.93 1.58
CA PHE A 59 0.42 1.64 0.50
C PHE A 59 0.24 3.15 0.61
N ARG A 60 -0.99 3.61 0.82
CA ARG A 60 -1.29 5.04 1.01
C ARG A 60 -0.61 5.67 2.21
N LYS A 61 -0.22 4.91 3.22
CA LYS A 61 0.41 5.45 4.44
C LYS A 61 1.93 5.39 4.38
N HIS A 62 2.49 4.39 3.72
CA HIS A 62 3.90 4.04 3.89
C HIS A 62 4.73 4.13 2.60
N PHE A 63 4.10 4.13 1.42
CA PHE A 63 4.81 4.15 0.14
C PHE A 63 4.89 5.57 -0.43
N ASN A 64 5.49 6.49 0.34
CA ASN A 64 5.66 7.89 -0.06
C ASN A 64 6.37 8.00 -1.41
N GLY A 65 5.89 8.88 -2.29
CA GLY A 65 6.49 9.05 -3.62
C GLY A 65 6.20 7.89 -4.59
N CYS A 66 5.38 6.91 -4.21
CA CYS A 66 4.98 5.82 -5.09
C CYS A 66 3.56 6.01 -5.63
N GLU A 67 3.28 5.43 -6.80
CA GLU A 67 1.93 5.29 -7.35
C GLU A 67 1.67 3.86 -7.79
N MET A 68 0.62 3.26 -7.23
CA MET A 68 0.16 1.92 -7.59
C MET A 68 -0.48 1.93 -8.98
N LEU A 69 0.01 1.05 -9.84
CA LEU A 69 -0.44 0.89 -11.22
C LEU A 69 -1.41 -0.29 -11.36
N SER A 70 -1.17 -1.37 -10.61
CA SER A 70 -2.00 -2.57 -10.60
C SER A 70 -2.03 -3.22 -9.22
N LEU A 71 -3.05 -4.03 -8.97
CA LEU A 71 -3.13 -4.94 -7.84
C LEU A 71 -3.85 -6.20 -8.31
N SER A 72 -3.25 -7.36 -8.10
CA SER A 72 -3.82 -8.64 -8.51
C SER A 72 -3.74 -9.69 -7.40
N TYR A 73 -4.70 -10.61 -7.43
CA TYR A 73 -4.67 -11.88 -6.72
C TYR A 73 -4.57 -12.98 -7.78
N HIS A 74 -3.55 -13.82 -7.66
CA HIS A 74 -3.35 -14.99 -8.48
C HIS A 74 -3.48 -16.21 -7.58
N GLU A 75 -4.52 -17.03 -7.77
CA GLU A 75 -4.84 -18.12 -6.85
C GLU A 75 -3.72 -19.16 -6.78
N GLU A 76 -3.28 -19.69 -7.91
CA GLU A 76 -2.20 -20.68 -7.99
C GLU A 76 -0.93 -20.20 -7.28
N LYS A 77 -0.45 -18.99 -7.59
CA LYS A 77 0.74 -18.40 -6.94
C LYS A 77 0.55 -18.15 -5.46
N SER A 78 -0.64 -17.65 -5.06
CA SER A 78 -0.91 -17.41 -3.65
C SER A 78 -0.95 -18.72 -2.86
N LEU A 79 -1.38 -19.82 -3.46
CA LEU A 79 -1.40 -21.15 -2.83
C LEU A 79 0.00 -21.75 -2.70
N GLU A 80 0.85 -21.58 -3.73
CA GLU A 80 2.27 -21.96 -3.66
C GLU A 80 2.98 -21.30 -2.46
N ASP A 81 2.75 -19.99 -2.28
CA ASP A 81 3.36 -19.21 -1.21
C ASP A 81 2.65 -19.40 0.15
N GLN A 82 1.38 -19.81 0.17
CA GLN A 82 0.53 -19.82 1.38
C GLN A 82 1.13 -20.66 2.51
N THR A 83 1.61 -21.85 2.20
CA THR A 83 2.07 -22.81 3.22
C THR A 83 3.26 -22.24 4.00
N GLU A 84 4.26 -21.71 3.30
CA GLU A 84 5.44 -21.11 3.91
C GLU A 84 5.06 -19.93 4.82
N TRP A 85 4.19 -19.03 4.33
CA TRP A 85 3.78 -17.85 5.11
C TRP A 85 2.88 -18.20 6.30
N ALA A 86 1.99 -19.18 6.13
CA ALA A 86 1.14 -19.67 7.21
C ALA A 86 1.98 -20.27 8.34
N GLU A 87 2.96 -21.11 7.99
CA GLU A 87 3.91 -21.69 8.95
C GLU A 87 4.77 -20.62 9.63
N ARG A 88 5.36 -19.69 8.85
CA ARG A 88 6.22 -18.61 9.37
C ARG A 88 5.52 -17.74 10.40
N TYR A 89 4.23 -17.47 10.20
CA TYR A 89 3.44 -16.63 11.10
C TYR A 89 2.57 -17.42 12.10
N GLY A 90 2.63 -18.75 12.10
CA GLY A 90 1.85 -19.60 13.00
C GLY A 90 0.34 -19.44 12.83
N VAL A 91 -0.12 -19.18 11.61
CA VAL A 91 -1.53 -18.97 11.27
C VAL A 91 -2.02 -20.10 10.37
N LYS A 92 -3.35 -20.24 10.23
CA LYS A 92 -3.94 -21.24 9.32
C LYS A 92 -3.96 -20.79 7.86
N GLU A 93 -4.08 -19.49 7.62
CA GLU A 93 -4.37 -18.94 6.30
C GLU A 93 -3.58 -17.66 6.06
N ALA A 94 -2.87 -17.64 4.94
CA ALA A 94 -2.19 -16.47 4.38
C ALA A 94 -2.65 -16.25 2.93
N ILE A 95 -2.86 -14.99 2.56
CA ILE A 95 -3.19 -14.58 1.20
C ILE A 95 -2.06 -13.68 0.68
N VAL A 96 -1.64 -13.94 -0.56
CA VAL A 96 -0.61 -13.15 -1.23
C VAL A 96 -1.23 -12.38 -2.38
N LEU A 97 -1.04 -11.06 -2.39
CA LEU A 97 -1.41 -10.19 -3.50
C LEU A 97 -0.14 -9.65 -4.16
N TYR A 98 -0.24 -9.27 -5.42
CA TYR A 98 0.85 -8.72 -6.19
C TYR A 98 0.48 -7.34 -6.74
N SER A 99 1.43 -6.41 -6.77
CA SER A 99 1.21 -5.10 -7.35
C SER A 99 2.38 -4.67 -8.24
N ASP A 100 2.06 -3.85 -9.21
CA ASP A 100 3.04 -3.01 -9.87
C ASP A 100 2.88 -1.56 -9.39
N PHE A 101 4.00 -0.88 -9.13
CA PHE A 101 3.99 0.54 -8.78
C PHE A 101 5.22 1.26 -9.31
N ARG A 102 5.06 2.54 -9.59
CA ARG A 102 6.18 3.43 -9.95
C ARG A 102 6.65 4.21 -8.74
N VAL A 103 7.94 4.48 -8.69
CA VAL A 103 8.59 5.34 -7.70
C VAL A 103 8.99 6.63 -8.40
N ASP A 104 8.65 7.78 -7.81
CA ASP A 104 9.09 9.07 -8.35
C ASP A 104 10.57 9.34 -8.04
N SER A 105 11.06 10.50 -8.47
CA SER A 105 12.46 10.88 -8.32
C SER A 105 12.91 11.10 -6.87
N SER A 106 11.98 11.13 -5.89
CA SER A 106 12.35 11.22 -4.47
C SER A 106 12.86 9.91 -3.89
N GLY A 107 12.50 8.76 -4.49
CA GLY A 107 12.79 7.44 -3.91
C GLY A 107 12.01 7.15 -2.62
N GLY A 108 11.01 7.98 -2.28
CA GLY A 108 10.24 7.84 -1.05
C GLY A 108 11.08 8.08 0.21
N ASP A 109 11.22 7.05 1.04
CA ASP A 109 12.06 7.07 2.25
C ASP A 109 13.50 6.60 2.00
N GLY A 110 13.86 6.32 0.74
CA GLY A 110 15.18 5.84 0.32
C GLY A 110 15.32 4.31 0.31
N SER A 111 14.28 3.55 0.68
CA SER A 111 14.28 2.08 0.57
C SER A 111 14.06 1.57 -0.86
N LEU A 112 13.57 2.43 -1.75
CA LEU A 112 13.25 2.12 -3.14
C LEU A 112 14.10 2.94 -4.10
N ASN A 113 14.39 2.37 -5.27
CA ASN A 113 15.14 3.06 -6.31
C ASN A 113 14.28 4.18 -6.93
N PRO A 114 14.75 5.44 -6.97
CA PRO A 114 14.08 6.52 -7.68
C PRO A 114 13.85 6.19 -9.16
N ASP A 115 12.84 6.83 -9.76
CA ASP A 115 12.52 6.74 -11.19
C ASP A 115 12.38 5.31 -11.74
N SER A 116 11.99 4.37 -10.87
CA SER A 116 11.91 2.94 -11.18
C SER A 116 10.46 2.44 -11.14
N THR A 117 10.21 1.30 -11.79
CA THR A 117 8.94 0.57 -11.69
C THR A 117 9.21 -0.80 -11.09
N TYR A 118 8.55 -1.06 -9.97
CA TYR A 118 8.55 -2.36 -9.32
C TYR A 118 7.38 -3.16 -9.87
N ARG A 119 7.65 -4.39 -10.33
CA ARG A 119 6.65 -5.30 -10.88
C ARG A 119 6.55 -6.56 -10.05
N ASN A 120 5.35 -7.13 -9.95
CA ASN A 120 5.08 -8.34 -9.15
C ASN A 120 5.54 -8.22 -7.70
N TRP A 121 5.45 -7.02 -7.10
CA TRP A 121 5.78 -6.84 -5.69
C TRP A 121 4.74 -7.55 -4.82
N SER A 122 5.20 -8.43 -3.93
CA SER A 122 4.32 -9.26 -3.11
C SER A 122 3.83 -8.52 -1.85
N TRP A 123 2.62 -8.89 -1.41
CA TRP A 123 2.00 -8.45 -0.17
C TRP A 123 1.45 -9.66 0.56
N VAL A 124 1.97 -9.96 1.75
CA VAL A 124 1.58 -11.13 2.53
C VAL A 124 0.65 -10.68 3.65
N LEU A 125 -0.59 -11.17 3.61
CA LEU A 125 -1.58 -10.91 4.65
C LEU A 125 -1.99 -12.20 5.32
N VAL A 126 -2.20 -12.14 6.63
CA VAL A 126 -2.68 -13.27 7.43
C VAL A 126 -4.07 -12.99 7.97
N LYS A 127 -4.88 -14.04 8.09
CA LYS A 127 -6.21 -13.93 8.69
C LYS A 127 -6.09 -13.69 10.19
N SER A 128 -6.81 -12.70 10.69
CA SER A 128 -6.93 -12.38 12.12
C SER A 128 -8.40 -12.18 12.51
N PHE A 129 -8.70 -12.11 13.80
CA PHE A 129 -10.07 -11.93 14.31
C PHE A 129 -10.80 -10.69 13.73
N GLY A 130 -10.06 -9.66 13.28
CA GLY A 130 -10.61 -8.44 12.68
C GLY A 130 -10.55 -8.38 11.15
N GLY A 131 -10.17 -9.46 10.48
CA GLY A 131 -9.96 -9.49 9.02
C GLY A 131 -8.50 -9.73 8.63
N TRP A 132 -8.08 -9.23 7.48
CA TRP A 132 -6.72 -9.41 6.95
C TRP A 132 -5.73 -8.42 7.56
N THR A 133 -4.62 -8.92 8.08
CA THR A 133 -3.51 -8.11 8.60
C THR A 133 -2.29 -8.29 7.72
N LEU A 134 -1.73 -7.19 7.20
CA LEU A 134 -0.47 -7.21 6.45
C LEU A 134 0.69 -7.59 7.39
N LYS A 135 1.53 -8.53 6.96
CA LYS A 135 2.68 -9.01 7.72
C LYS A 135 4.00 -8.77 7.01
N ASP A 136 4.01 -8.87 5.69
CA ASP A 136 5.21 -8.71 4.89
C ASP A 136 4.90 -8.12 3.52
N TRP A 137 5.92 -7.59 2.86
CA TRP A 137 5.85 -7.11 1.49
C TRP A 137 7.26 -7.01 0.88
N GLY A 138 7.40 -7.31 -0.40
CA GLY A 138 8.72 -7.29 -1.04
C GLY A 138 8.86 -8.21 -2.23
N TYR A 139 10.10 -8.35 -2.67
CA TYR A 139 10.52 -9.51 -3.43
C TYR A 139 10.94 -10.61 -2.47
N ALA A 140 10.50 -11.84 -2.76
CA ALA A 140 11.04 -13.05 -2.15
C ALA A 140 12.43 -13.36 -2.72
#